data_AF-A0A6L6F2S8-F1
#
_entry.id   AF-A0A6L6F2S8-F1
#
_cell.length_a   1.000
_cell.length_b   1.000
_cell.length_c   1.000
_cell.angle_alpha   90.00
_cell.angle_beta   90.00
_cell.angle_gamma   90.00
#
_symmetry.space_group_name_H-M   'P 1'
#
loop_
_entity.id
_entity.type
_entity.pdbx_description
1 polymer ?
#
loop_
_entity_poly.entity_id
_entity_poly.type
_entity_poly.pdbx_seq_one_letter_code
_entity_poly.pdbx_strand_id
1 'polypeptide(L)'
;MANGNFTFVEPLTQTGVSHYPSFWYYFIGLVSWLTHLPVHLVWTILGLAILSAAVLTVGVVATRISKKAWAPILPALALLSGTLAVETTQYWYTPLESHAVLWAPYASIFTLNGEVAGICIAVITLSLLVDALFKQDQLRAHKLSRIEIFIAAVLVGLLANIQTYTFFSIVFVAAIFVTARDLARHPSRARAYVTIAFGAVILLAGKEIAKTLGPLPLIGLLLLSMAPTLFPAAWRAKRIAIPALLIAGIAASPQVIRTAIGLVNEDPFLLYREASSANLGILEPATLAASTVWILLFITVGIGLWRSHQASLSALVIALGLGFMIMPANDLWGFNQEPYRLWIQLAILSSLLLMIPLAHSFSRFMGFTREHKAMFLIALTLALSAWGLGLKDFQGFWNFAEQQGVTDVTDTRAIAIKSLTKTTSGLVLGSQCMDPLVFKLIAQTPVPYFNLGLAWPVEKPNFDTFLDPGTTQPNNPLTLQNAKVQWVVTDSSCATDWQFPNDQRVVKVAETEYLTTISPATLMLWRVNPN
;
A
#
# COMPACT_ATOMS: atom_id res chain seq x y z
N MET A 1 -7.06 -19.77 3.04
CA MET A 1 -7.57 -19.40 1.69
C MET A 1 -7.18 -20.42 0.63
N ALA A 2 -5.90 -20.70 0.39
CA ALA A 2 -5.50 -21.72 -0.60
C ALA A 2 -6.07 -23.13 -0.34
N ASN A 3 -6.40 -23.43 0.92
CA ASN A 3 -7.07 -24.67 1.34
C ASN A 3 -8.61 -24.55 1.41
N GLY A 4 -9.21 -23.55 0.74
CA GLY A 4 -10.67 -23.34 0.74
C GLY A 4 -11.25 -22.65 1.97
N ASN A 5 -10.44 -22.26 2.96
CA ASN A 5 -10.91 -21.49 4.11
C ASN A 5 -10.94 -19.97 3.81
N PHE A 6 -12.14 -19.38 3.84
CA PHE A 6 -12.41 -17.96 3.57
C PHE A 6 -12.79 -17.12 4.81
N THR A 7 -12.53 -17.61 6.03
CA THR A 7 -12.86 -16.87 7.27
C THR A 7 -11.98 -15.64 7.48
N PHE A 8 -12.56 -14.56 8.04
CA PHE A 8 -11.87 -13.32 8.39
C PHE A 8 -11.29 -13.36 9.82
N VAL A 9 -10.29 -14.22 10.03
CA VAL A 9 -9.59 -14.38 11.33
C VAL A 9 -8.18 -13.81 11.26
N GLU A 10 -7.54 -13.58 12.42
CA GLU A 10 -6.11 -13.28 12.46
C GLU A 10 -5.32 -14.44 11.81
N PRO A 11 -4.43 -14.19 10.84
CA PRO A 11 -3.93 -15.26 9.95
C PRO A 11 -2.92 -16.23 10.57
N LEU A 12 -2.25 -15.87 11.66
CA LEU A 12 -1.15 -16.64 12.23
C LEU A 12 -1.66 -17.65 13.27
N THR A 13 -2.35 -17.16 14.29
CA THR A 13 -3.05 -17.94 15.32
C THR A 13 -4.37 -18.53 14.82
N GLN A 14 -4.98 -17.95 13.79
CA GLN A 14 -6.31 -18.33 13.28
C GLN A 14 -7.43 -18.14 14.31
N THR A 15 -7.24 -17.18 15.22
CA THR A 15 -8.23 -16.77 16.22
C THR A 15 -8.58 -15.29 16.05
N GLY A 16 -9.62 -14.82 16.74
CA GLY A 16 -10.04 -13.42 16.67
C GLY A 16 -10.67 -13.05 15.34
N VAL A 17 -10.70 -11.75 15.05
CA VAL A 17 -11.31 -11.20 13.84
C VAL A 17 -10.30 -10.30 13.14
N SER A 18 -10.18 -10.44 11.82
CA SER A 18 -9.45 -9.48 11.01
C SER A 18 -10.43 -8.47 10.45
N HIS A 19 -10.26 -7.20 10.82
CA HIS A 19 -10.94 -6.06 10.19
C HIS A 19 -10.12 -5.46 9.04
N TYR A 20 -8.91 -5.94 8.80
CA TYR A 20 -8.02 -5.43 7.77
C TYR A 20 -8.50 -5.79 6.35
N PRO A 21 -8.43 -4.88 5.35
CA PRO A 21 -8.75 -5.20 3.97
C PRO A 21 -7.84 -6.30 3.42
N SER A 22 -8.43 -7.32 2.80
CA SER A 22 -7.72 -8.56 2.49
C SER A 22 -8.16 -9.19 1.18
N PHE A 23 -8.98 -8.50 0.39
CA PHE A 23 -9.56 -9.04 -0.85
C PHE A 23 -8.49 -9.52 -1.84
N TRP A 24 -7.37 -8.80 -1.96
CA TRP A 24 -6.26 -9.22 -2.82
C TRP A 24 -5.72 -10.60 -2.45
N TYR A 25 -5.53 -10.86 -1.16
CA TYR A 25 -5.03 -12.14 -0.66
C TYR A 25 -6.07 -13.27 -0.79
N TYR A 26 -7.37 -12.94 -0.62
CA TYR A 26 -8.46 -13.87 -0.92
C TYR A 26 -8.51 -14.24 -2.39
N PHE A 27 -8.32 -13.27 -3.29
CA PHE A 27 -8.29 -13.50 -4.73
C PHE A 27 -7.10 -14.40 -5.13
N ILE A 28 -5.90 -14.13 -4.61
CA ILE A 28 -4.73 -14.99 -4.81
C ILE A 28 -5.02 -16.41 -4.31
N GLY A 29 -5.56 -16.54 -3.09
CA GLY A 29 -5.91 -17.83 -2.51
C GLY A 29 -6.95 -18.60 -3.33
N LEU A 30 -7.96 -17.90 -3.86
CA LEU A 30 -8.99 -18.48 -4.73
C LEU A 30 -8.39 -18.98 -6.04
N VAL A 31 -7.54 -18.19 -6.69
CA VAL A 31 -6.88 -18.59 -7.94
C VAL A 31 -5.95 -19.78 -7.71
N SER A 32 -5.17 -19.76 -6.62
CA SER A 32 -4.33 -20.91 -6.23
C SER A 32 -5.15 -22.17 -5.99
N TRP A 33 -6.30 -22.05 -5.32
CA TRP A 33 -7.21 -23.17 -5.10
C TRP A 33 -7.80 -23.72 -6.41
N LEU A 34 -8.25 -22.85 -7.33
CA LEU A 34 -8.84 -23.24 -8.62
C LEU A 34 -7.83 -23.82 -9.61
N THR A 35 -6.58 -23.35 -9.58
CA THR A 35 -5.53 -23.74 -10.54
C THR A 35 -4.58 -24.80 -10.00
N HIS A 36 -4.64 -25.09 -8.69
CA HIS A 36 -3.68 -25.92 -7.95
C HIS A 36 -2.22 -25.44 -8.03
N LEU A 37 -1.99 -24.20 -8.49
CA LEU A 37 -0.66 -23.61 -8.51
C LEU A 37 -0.24 -23.16 -7.10
N PRO A 38 1.06 -23.25 -6.75
CA PRO A 38 1.55 -22.73 -5.48
C PRO A 38 1.24 -21.25 -5.28
N VAL A 39 0.90 -20.85 -4.06
CA VAL A 39 0.48 -19.48 -3.72
C VAL A 39 1.53 -18.44 -4.13
N HIS A 40 2.81 -18.72 -3.91
CA HIS A 40 3.90 -17.80 -4.28
C HIS A 40 3.98 -17.55 -5.80
N LEU A 41 3.68 -18.58 -6.61
CA LEU A 41 3.67 -18.46 -8.06
C LEU A 41 2.45 -17.63 -8.51
N VAL A 42 1.27 -17.91 -7.96
CA VAL A 42 0.05 -17.14 -8.25
C VAL A 42 0.20 -15.68 -7.84
N TRP A 43 0.78 -15.43 -6.65
CA TRP A 43 1.11 -14.09 -6.17
C TRP A 43 1.99 -13.32 -7.16
N THR A 44 3.06 -13.96 -7.64
CA THR A 44 3.99 -13.36 -8.61
C THR A 44 3.31 -13.09 -9.95
N ILE A 45 2.59 -14.07 -10.50
CA ILE A 45 1.90 -13.94 -11.79
C ILE A 45 0.85 -12.81 -11.73
N LEU A 46 -0.03 -12.82 -10.73
CA LEU A 46 -1.08 -11.81 -10.60
C LEU A 46 -0.52 -10.42 -10.27
N GLY A 47 0.50 -10.35 -9.42
CA GLY A 47 1.20 -9.12 -9.10
C GLY A 47 1.87 -8.48 -10.32
N LEU A 48 2.61 -9.26 -11.10
CA LEU A 48 3.22 -8.77 -12.34
C LEU A 48 2.16 -8.42 -13.39
N ALA A 49 1.06 -9.18 -13.48
CA ALA A 49 -0.02 -8.89 -14.41
C ALA A 49 -0.70 -7.54 -14.09
N ILE A 50 -1.00 -7.25 -12.82
CA ILE A 50 -1.65 -5.99 -12.45
C ILE A 50 -0.72 -4.79 -12.56
N LEU A 51 0.58 -4.95 -12.26
CA LEU A 51 1.60 -3.94 -12.49
C LEU A 51 1.74 -3.64 -13.99
N SER A 52 1.81 -4.68 -14.82
CA SER A 52 1.87 -4.54 -16.29
C SER A 52 0.63 -3.84 -16.82
N ALA A 53 -0.57 -4.20 -16.32
CA ALA A 53 -1.82 -3.55 -16.69
C ALA A 53 -1.83 -2.05 -16.33
N ALA A 54 -1.28 -1.67 -15.17
CA ALA A 54 -1.17 -0.27 -14.79
C ALA A 54 -0.23 0.52 -15.72
N VAL A 55 0.98 0.01 -15.97
CA VAL A 55 1.96 0.65 -16.87
C VAL A 55 1.42 0.77 -18.28
N LEU A 56 0.80 -0.30 -18.81
CA LEU A 56 0.18 -0.32 -20.13
C LEU A 56 -0.98 0.67 -20.22
N THR A 57 -1.83 0.76 -19.20
CA THR A 57 -2.96 1.70 -19.19
C THR A 57 -2.46 3.14 -19.27
N VAL A 58 -1.45 3.50 -18.46
CA VAL A 58 -0.83 4.83 -18.52
C VAL A 58 -0.22 5.08 -19.89
N GLY A 59 0.54 4.12 -20.44
CA GLY A 59 1.18 4.24 -21.75
C GLY A 59 0.16 4.42 -22.89
N VAL A 60 -0.95 3.68 -22.86
CA VAL A 60 -2.04 3.80 -23.83
C VAL A 60 -2.71 5.17 -23.74
N VAL A 61 -3.03 5.64 -22.53
CA VAL A 61 -3.65 6.96 -22.33
C VAL A 61 -2.68 8.07 -22.75
N ALA A 62 -1.41 7.99 -22.37
CA ALA A 62 -0.37 8.93 -22.78
C ALA A 62 -0.22 8.96 -24.31
N THR A 63 -0.25 7.80 -24.98
CA THR A 63 -0.21 7.71 -26.45
C THR A 63 -1.43 8.35 -27.10
N ARG A 64 -2.64 8.08 -26.60
CA ARG A 64 -3.89 8.66 -27.13
C ARG A 64 -3.91 10.18 -27.00
N ILE A 65 -3.48 10.71 -25.84
CA ILE A 65 -3.49 12.14 -25.55
C ILE A 65 -2.37 12.89 -26.28
N SER A 66 -1.17 12.33 -26.35
CA SER A 66 -0.01 12.96 -27.00
C SER A 66 0.03 12.73 -28.51
N LYS A 67 -0.62 11.67 -29.01
CA LYS A 67 -0.53 11.13 -30.37
C LYS A 67 0.89 10.72 -30.78
N LYS A 68 1.68 10.22 -29.82
CA LYS A 68 3.08 9.81 -30.06
C LYS A 68 3.31 8.35 -29.65
N ALA A 69 3.93 7.57 -30.55
CA ALA A 69 4.21 6.16 -30.33
C ALA A 69 5.27 5.87 -29.26
N TRP A 70 6.13 6.85 -28.93
CA TRP A 70 7.15 6.72 -27.88
C TRP A 70 6.60 6.92 -26.47
N ALA A 71 5.40 7.49 -26.32
CA ALA A 71 4.81 7.83 -25.01
C ALA A 71 4.72 6.66 -24.02
N PRO A 72 4.50 5.39 -24.42
CA PRO A 72 4.47 4.25 -23.50
C PRO A 72 5.80 3.97 -22.77
N ILE A 73 6.93 4.50 -23.23
CA ILE A 73 8.24 4.29 -22.57
C ILE A 73 8.30 5.06 -21.24
N LEU A 74 7.63 6.22 -21.16
CA LEU A 74 7.68 7.10 -19.99
C LEU A 74 7.28 6.43 -18.65
N PRO A 75 6.12 5.74 -18.53
CA PRO A 75 5.76 5.10 -17.26
C PRO A 75 6.73 4.00 -16.83
N ALA A 76 7.40 3.31 -17.76
CA ALA A 76 8.42 2.33 -17.41
C ALA A 76 9.66 3.00 -16.79
N LEU A 77 10.13 4.11 -17.37
CA LEU A 77 11.23 4.91 -16.79
C LEU A 77 10.85 5.51 -15.43
N ALA A 78 9.59 5.89 -15.25
CA ALA A 78 9.12 6.49 -14.01
C ALA A 78 9.19 5.53 -12.81
N LEU A 79 9.11 4.21 -13.01
CA LEU A 79 9.28 3.20 -11.95
C LEU A 79 10.70 3.15 -11.38
N LEU A 80 11.70 3.64 -12.13
CA LEU A 80 13.09 3.70 -11.70
C LEU A 80 13.43 4.98 -10.91
N SER A 81 12.45 5.85 -10.65
CA SER A 81 12.69 7.10 -9.92
C SER A 81 13.22 6.80 -8.51
N GLY A 82 14.40 7.31 -8.16
CA GLY A 82 14.97 7.20 -6.81
C GLY A 82 14.56 8.34 -5.87
N THR A 83 14.96 8.23 -4.61
CA THR A 83 14.76 9.24 -3.55
C THR A 83 16.03 10.03 -3.23
N LEU A 84 17.10 9.90 -4.03
CA LEU A 84 18.41 10.50 -3.72
C LEU A 84 18.98 10.04 -2.37
N ALA A 85 18.61 8.84 -1.90
CA ALA A 85 19.02 8.33 -0.61
C ALA A 85 20.53 8.07 -0.55
N VAL A 86 21.13 7.53 -1.61
CA VAL A 86 22.57 7.26 -1.65
C VAL A 86 23.38 8.54 -1.50
N GLU A 87 22.91 9.65 -2.05
CA GLU A 87 23.59 10.96 -1.97
C GLU A 87 23.42 11.64 -0.60
N THR A 88 22.40 11.27 0.17
CA THR A 88 22.02 11.98 1.41
C THR A 88 22.27 11.16 2.67
N THR A 89 22.00 9.86 2.63
CA THR A 89 22.09 8.92 3.77
C THR A 89 23.07 7.78 3.52
N GLN A 90 23.74 7.74 2.37
CA GLN A 90 24.69 6.68 1.98
C GLN A 90 24.07 5.26 1.97
N TYR A 91 22.75 5.18 1.85
CA TYR A 91 22.00 3.92 1.75
C TYR A 91 20.93 4.04 0.67
N TRP A 92 20.30 2.92 0.27
CA TRP A 92 19.30 2.94 -0.81
C TRP A 92 17.91 3.45 -0.37
N TYR A 93 17.72 3.67 0.93
CA TYR A 93 16.54 4.33 1.50
C TYR A 93 16.96 5.39 2.53
N THR A 94 16.05 6.31 2.80
CA THR A 94 16.21 7.33 3.84
C THR A 94 15.51 6.85 5.12
N PRO A 95 16.25 6.50 6.19
CA PRO A 95 15.62 6.21 7.48
C PRO A 95 15.00 7.48 8.07
N LEU A 96 13.84 7.33 8.69
CA LEU A 96 13.19 8.36 9.50
C LEU A 96 13.25 7.94 10.97
N GLU A 97 12.63 8.72 11.87
CA GLU A 97 12.46 8.31 13.25
C GLU A 97 11.66 6.99 13.36
N SER A 98 11.93 6.21 14.41
CA SER A 98 11.31 4.91 14.67
C SER A 98 11.56 3.88 13.54
N HIS A 99 10.52 3.17 13.09
CA HIS A 99 10.60 2.13 12.05
C HIS A 99 10.28 2.65 10.64
N ALA A 100 10.07 3.96 10.49
CA ALA A 100 9.68 4.56 9.22
C ALA A 100 10.90 4.75 8.31
N VAL A 101 10.67 4.54 7.01
CA VAL A 101 11.70 4.69 5.97
C VAL A 101 11.05 5.25 4.71
N LEU A 102 11.78 6.09 3.98
CA LEU A 102 11.40 6.54 2.65
C LEU A 102 12.22 5.78 1.62
N TRP A 103 11.52 5.08 0.74
CA TRP A 103 12.13 4.39 -0.39
C TRP A 103 11.35 4.69 -1.67
N ALA A 104 11.97 4.37 -2.79
CA ALA A 104 11.44 4.65 -4.11
C ALA A 104 10.42 3.61 -4.61
N PRO A 105 9.68 3.93 -5.70
CA PRO A 105 8.70 3.05 -6.32
C PRO A 105 9.13 1.60 -6.55
N TYR A 106 10.37 1.38 -7.03
CA TYR A 106 10.88 0.04 -7.33
C TYR A 106 10.91 -0.88 -6.08
N ALA A 107 11.19 -0.34 -4.90
CA ALA A 107 11.25 -1.13 -3.67
C ALA A 107 9.85 -1.56 -3.22
N SER A 108 8.86 -0.68 -3.39
CA SER A 108 7.47 -1.00 -3.07
C SER A 108 6.91 -2.05 -4.02
N ILE A 109 7.06 -1.85 -5.34
CA ILE A 109 6.52 -2.77 -6.36
C ILE A 109 7.17 -4.16 -6.31
N PHE A 110 8.40 -4.29 -5.80
CA PHE A 110 9.10 -5.58 -5.66
C PHE A 110 8.32 -6.58 -4.79
N THR A 111 7.60 -6.11 -3.78
CA THR A 111 6.85 -6.98 -2.84
C THR A 111 5.61 -7.61 -3.47
N LEU A 112 5.05 -7.00 -4.52
CA LEU A 112 3.82 -7.42 -5.21
C LEU A 112 2.62 -7.68 -4.27
N ASN A 113 2.59 -7.00 -3.11
CA ASN A 113 1.60 -7.19 -2.07
C ASN A 113 0.29 -6.43 -2.34
N GLY A 114 -0.64 -6.45 -1.38
CA GLY A 114 -1.93 -5.75 -1.50
C GLY A 114 -1.81 -4.23 -1.66
N GLU A 115 -0.73 -3.62 -1.16
CA GLU A 115 -0.44 -2.21 -1.40
C GLU A 115 -0.08 -1.95 -2.86
N VAL A 116 0.81 -2.75 -3.45
CA VAL A 116 1.15 -2.64 -4.89
C VAL A 116 -0.08 -2.85 -5.76
N ALA A 117 -0.87 -3.89 -5.49
CA ALA A 117 -2.11 -4.14 -6.21
C ALA A 117 -3.09 -2.96 -6.09
N GLY A 118 -3.24 -2.40 -4.89
CA GLY A 118 -4.03 -1.20 -4.66
C GLY A 118 -3.52 -0.01 -5.47
N ILE A 119 -2.23 0.29 -5.45
CA ILE A 119 -1.64 1.41 -6.19
C ILE A 119 -1.85 1.23 -7.70
N CYS A 120 -1.62 0.03 -8.23
CA CYS A 120 -1.84 -0.29 -9.63
C CYS A 120 -3.31 -0.05 -10.04
N ILE A 121 -4.28 -0.47 -9.22
CA ILE A 121 -5.71 -0.21 -9.46
C ILE A 121 -6.00 1.29 -9.41
N ALA A 122 -5.41 2.03 -8.48
CA ALA A 122 -5.56 3.49 -8.39
C ALA A 122 -4.99 4.20 -9.63
N VAL A 123 -3.84 3.76 -10.15
CA VAL A 123 -3.24 4.28 -11.40
C VAL A 123 -4.16 4.01 -12.59
N ILE A 124 -4.68 2.79 -12.72
CA ILE A 124 -5.64 2.43 -13.78
C ILE A 124 -6.88 3.32 -13.68
N THR A 125 -7.44 3.45 -12.47
CA THR A 125 -8.62 4.24 -12.17
C THR A 125 -8.47 5.70 -12.62
N LEU A 126 -7.41 6.38 -12.17
CA LEU A 126 -7.18 7.79 -12.55
C LEU A 126 -6.84 7.94 -14.02
N SER A 127 -6.11 6.99 -14.62
CA SER A 127 -5.81 7.02 -16.06
C SER A 127 -7.09 6.93 -16.90
N LEU A 128 -8.00 6.01 -16.55
CA LEU A 128 -9.30 5.88 -17.22
C LEU A 128 -10.16 7.13 -17.03
N LEU A 129 -10.18 7.70 -15.81
CA LEU A 129 -10.93 8.92 -15.53
C LEU A 129 -10.39 10.11 -16.31
N VAL A 130 -9.06 10.25 -16.40
CA VAL A 130 -8.39 11.29 -17.18
C VAL A 130 -8.69 11.12 -18.68
N ASP A 131 -8.58 9.91 -19.23
CA ASP A 131 -8.88 9.65 -20.65
C ASP A 131 -10.35 9.99 -20.98
N ALA A 132 -11.29 9.54 -20.13
CA ALA A 132 -12.72 9.77 -20.28
C ALA A 132 -13.06 11.27 -20.31
N LEU A 133 -12.50 12.03 -19.36
CA LEU A 133 -12.77 13.46 -19.22
C LEU A 133 -12.00 14.31 -20.24
N PHE A 134 -10.81 13.87 -20.65
CA PHE A 134 -10.05 14.51 -21.73
C PHE A 134 -10.76 14.34 -23.09
N LYS A 135 -11.35 13.17 -23.38
CA LYS A 135 -12.18 12.99 -24.58
C LYS A 135 -13.39 13.90 -24.58
N GLN A 136 -14.07 14.03 -23.44
CA GLN A 136 -15.21 14.95 -23.29
C GLN A 136 -14.80 16.40 -23.56
N ASP A 137 -13.60 16.77 -23.12
CA ASP A 137 -13.01 18.09 -23.31
C ASP A 137 -12.77 18.43 -24.80
N GLN A 138 -12.49 17.42 -25.63
CA GLN A 138 -12.12 17.57 -27.04
C GLN A 138 -13.29 17.36 -28.02
N LEU A 139 -14.16 16.37 -27.80
CA LEU A 139 -15.01 15.82 -28.87
C LEU A 139 -16.45 16.36 -28.93
N ARG A 140 -16.94 17.16 -27.98
CA ARG A 140 -18.37 17.57 -27.83
C ARG A 140 -19.40 16.42 -27.81
N ALA A 141 -19.05 15.19 -28.20
CA ALA A 141 -19.90 14.01 -28.26
C ALA A 141 -19.97 13.27 -26.91
N HIS A 142 -21.19 13.10 -26.40
CA HIS A 142 -21.50 12.72 -25.02
C HIS A 142 -21.54 11.20 -24.72
N LYS A 143 -21.26 10.33 -25.69
CA LYS A 143 -21.64 8.90 -25.58
C LYS A 143 -20.53 7.92 -25.20
N LEU A 144 -19.24 8.18 -25.51
CA LEU A 144 -18.19 7.16 -25.34
C LEU A 144 -17.56 7.08 -23.91
N SER A 145 -17.66 8.12 -23.09
CA SER A 145 -16.88 8.21 -21.83
C SER A 145 -17.51 7.54 -20.61
N ARG A 146 -18.71 6.95 -20.72
CA ARG A 146 -19.45 6.43 -19.55
C ARG A 146 -18.87 5.15 -18.99
N ILE A 147 -18.40 4.25 -19.87
CA ILE A 147 -17.87 2.94 -19.47
C ILE A 147 -16.60 3.13 -18.64
N GLU A 148 -15.69 4.00 -19.09
CA GLU A 148 -14.45 4.31 -18.37
C GLU A 148 -14.73 4.88 -16.97
N ILE A 149 -15.72 5.76 -16.84
CA ILE A 149 -16.14 6.33 -15.54
C ILE A 149 -16.75 5.26 -14.63
N PHE A 150 -17.58 4.36 -15.16
CA PHE A 150 -18.19 3.28 -14.36
C PHE A 150 -17.16 2.22 -13.94
N ILE A 151 -16.22 1.86 -14.81
CA ILE A 151 -15.10 1.00 -14.44
C ILE A 151 -14.26 1.67 -13.35
N ALA A 152 -13.91 2.95 -13.52
CA ALA A 152 -13.20 3.70 -12.49
C ALA A 152 -13.96 3.71 -11.16
N ALA A 153 -15.29 3.88 -11.18
CA ALA A 153 -16.11 3.83 -9.96
C ALA A 153 -16.08 2.45 -9.27
N VAL A 154 -16.17 1.35 -10.03
CA VAL A 154 -16.01 -0.02 -9.47
C VAL A 154 -14.64 -0.15 -8.82
N LEU A 155 -13.58 0.26 -9.53
CA LEU A 155 -12.20 0.13 -9.05
C LEU A 155 -11.95 0.96 -7.78
N VAL A 156 -12.45 2.20 -7.70
CA VAL A 156 -12.40 3.01 -6.47
C VAL A 156 -13.06 2.28 -5.30
N GLY A 157 -14.25 1.71 -5.50
CA GLY A 157 -14.94 0.99 -4.43
C GLY A 157 -14.23 -0.30 -4.03
N LEU A 158 -13.68 -1.05 -5.00
CA LEU A 158 -12.90 -2.26 -4.73
C LEU A 158 -11.65 -1.98 -3.88
N LEU A 159 -11.02 -0.81 -4.04
CA LEU A 159 -9.84 -0.43 -3.26
C LEU A 159 -10.09 -0.44 -1.76
N ALA A 160 -11.30 -0.10 -1.29
CA ALA A 160 -11.65 -0.21 0.12
C ALA A 160 -11.40 -1.63 0.65
N ASN A 161 -11.68 -2.66 -0.16
CA ASN A 161 -11.53 -4.06 0.24
C ASN A 161 -10.10 -4.60 0.04
N ILE A 162 -9.23 -3.86 -0.65
CA ILE A 162 -7.86 -4.26 -0.97
C ILE A 162 -6.85 -3.60 -0.05
N GLN A 163 -6.88 -2.27 0.06
CA GLN A 163 -5.90 -1.52 0.86
C GLN A 163 -6.43 -0.12 1.24
N THR A 164 -6.44 0.16 2.55
CA THR A 164 -7.03 1.37 3.16
C THR A 164 -6.36 2.69 2.75
N TYR A 165 -5.03 2.78 2.82
CA TYR A 165 -4.29 4.02 2.50
C TYR A 165 -4.42 4.43 1.03
N THR A 166 -4.43 3.46 0.12
CA THR A 166 -4.62 3.67 -1.31
C THR A 166 -6.05 4.07 -1.59
N PHE A 167 -7.03 3.48 -0.90
CA PHE A 167 -8.42 3.92 -0.95
C PHE A 167 -8.58 5.38 -0.52
N PHE A 168 -7.99 5.77 0.61
CA PHE A 168 -8.01 7.17 1.07
C PHE A 168 -7.33 8.11 0.08
N SER A 169 -6.14 7.74 -0.40
CA SER A 169 -5.39 8.52 -1.39
C SER A 169 -6.19 8.70 -2.69
N ILE A 170 -6.79 7.64 -3.23
CA ILE A 170 -7.49 7.71 -4.50
C ILE A 170 -8.79 8.49 -4.42
N VAL A 171 -9.55 8.36 -3.33
CA VAL A 171 -10.80 9.10 -3.12
C VAL A 171 -10.50 10.58 -2.98
N PHE A 172 -9.46 10.93 -2.21
CA PHE A 172 -9.02 12.30 -2.03
C PHE A 172 -8.52 12.92 -3.34
N VAL A 173 -7.60 12.26 -4.04
CA VAL A 173 -7.06 12.74 -5.32
C VAL A 173 -8.15 12.82 -6.39
N ALA A 174 -9.06 11.85 -6.49
CA ALA A 174 -10.16 11.89 -7.44
C ALA A 174 -11.14 13.04 -7.14
N ALA A 175 -11.44 13.32 -5.87
CA ALA A 175 -12.28 14.44 -5.47
C ALA A 175 -11.64 15.79 -5.84
N ILE A 176 -10.33 15.96 -5.56
CA ILE A 176 -9.61 17.17 -5.97
C ILE A 176 -9.59 17.28 -7.50
N PHE A 177 -9.34 16.19 -8.21
CA PHE A 177 -9.30 16.17 -9.67
C PHE A 177 -10.63 16.65 -10.28
N VAL A 178 -11.76 16.11 -9.83
CA VAL A 178 -13.09 16.53 -10.31
C VAL A 178 -13.36 17.99 -9.93
N THR A 179 -12.99 18.41 -8.72
CA THR A 179 -13.14 19.78 -8.22
C THR A 179 -12.34 20.79 -9.06
N ALA A 180 -11.04 20.54 -9.23
CA ALA A 180 -10.15 21.40 -10.01
C ALA A 180 -10.58 21.46 -11.48
N ARG A 181 -11.00 20.33 -12.05
CA ARG A 181 -11.51 20.29 -13.43
C ARG A 181 -12.82 21.09 -13.57
N ASP A 182 -13.76 20.95 -12.64
CA ASP A 182 -15.02 21.70 -12.68
C ASP A 182 -14.77 23.21 -12.57
N LEU A 183 -13.90 23.65 -11.66
CA LEU A 183 -13.54 25.06 -11.53
C LEU A 183 -12.82 25.60 -12.77
N ALA A 184 -12.00 24.79 -13.44
CA ALA A 184 -11.36 25.16 -14.69
C ALA A 184 -12.35 25.30 -15.86
N ARG A 185 -13.39 24.46 -15.91
CA ARG A 185 -14.42 24.45 -16.97
C ARG A 185 -15.56 25.43 -16.71
N HIS A 186 -15.92 25.62 -15.45
CA HIS A 186 -17.01 26.46 -14.98
C HIS A 186 -16.51 27.36 -13.84
N PRO A 187 -15.72 28.40 -14.18
CA PRO A 187 -15.12 29.27 -13.17
C PRO A 187 -16.16 29.91 -12.26
N SER A 188 -15.92 29.87 -10.96
CA SER A 188 -16.72 30.57 -9.97
C SER A 188 -15.83 30.91 -8.78
N ARG A 189 -15.54 32.21 -8.61
CA ARG A 189 -14.71 32.70 -7.51
C ARG A 189 -15.31 32.35 -6.15
N ALA A 190 -16.62 32.48 -6.00
CA ALA A 190 -17.33 32.10 -4.78
C ALA A 190 -17.13 30.62 -4.43
N ARG A 191 -17.40 29.70 -5.37
CA ARG A 191 -17.20 28.26 -5.12
C ARG A 191 -15.75 27.92 -4.80
N ALA A 192 -14.80 28.51 -5.52
CA ALA A 192 -13.37 28.32 -5.26
C ALA A 192 -12.97 28.81 -3.85
N TYR A 193 -13.34 30.05 -3.49
CA TYR A 193 -13.00 30.61 -2.18
C TYR A 193 -13.65 29.84 -1.03
N VAL A 194 -14.91 29.43 -1.16
CA VAL A 194 -15.58 28.64 -0.11
C VAL A 194 -14.91 27.27 0.05
N THR A 195 -14.60 26.57 -1.05
CA THR A 195 -13.88 25.28 -0.98
C THR A 195 -12.50 25.42 -0.36
N ILE A 196 -11.73 26.44 -0.74
CA ILE A 196 -10.41 26.71 -0.16
C ILE A 196 -10.52 27.08 1.32
N ALA A 197 -11.47 27.95 1.69
CA ALA A 197 -11.66 28.38 3.07
C ALA A 197 -12.05 27.21 3.98
N PHE A 198 -13.02 26.38 3.58
CA PHE A 198 -13.38 25.19 4.35
C PHE A 198 -12.24 24.18 4.45
N GLY A 199 -11.53 23.93 3.35
CA GLY A 199 -10.34 23.07 3.37
C GLY A 199 -9.28 23.58 4.33
N ALA A 200 -8.96 24.88 4.29
CA ALA A 200 -8.00 25.51 5.18
C ALA A 200 -8.44 25.44 6.65
N VAL A 201 -9.73 25.67 6.95
CA VAL A 201 -10.27 25.53 8.31
C VAL A 201 -10.06 24.11 8.84
N ILE A 202 -10.36 23.08 8.04
CA ILE A 202 -10.17 21.69 8.46
C ILE A 202 -8.70 21.36 8.64
N LEU A 203 -7.81 21.83 7.77
CA LEU A 203 -6.37 21.58 7.91
C LEU A 203 -5.77 22.29 9.15
N LEU A 204 -6.25 23.49 9.48
CA LEU A 204 -5.75 24.26 10.62
C LEU A 204 -6.36 23.80 11.95
N ALA A 205 -7.66 23.50 11.98
CA ALA A 205 -8.38 23.08 13.19
C ALA A 205 -8.44 21.56 13.37
N GLY A 206 -7.91 20.78 12.42
CA GLY A 206 -8.09 19.33 12.36
C GLY A 206 -7.59 18.59 13.59
N LYS A 207 -6.48 19.02 14.22
CA LYS A 207 -6.00 18.45 15.48
C LYS A 207 -7.00 18.60 16.63
N GLU A 208 -7.70 19.73 16.72
CA GLU A 208 -8.72 19.92 17.76
C GLU A 208 -9.99 19.12 17.45
N ILE A 209 -10.37 19.03 16.17
CA ILE A 209 -11.49 18.19 15.73
C ILE A 209 -11.18 16.71 16.04
N ALA A 210 -9.96 16.25 15.78
CA ALA A 210 -9.53 14.87 16.02
C ALA A 210 -9.66 14.45 17.48
N LYS A 211 -9.41 15.35 18.44
CA LYS A 211 -9.59 15.07 19.87
C LYS A 211 -11.03 14.71 20.23
N THR A 212 -12.00 15.18 19.45
CA THR A 212 -13.43 14.97 19.72
C THR A 212 -14.03 13.87 18.88
N LEU A 213 -13.71 13.83 17.58
CA LEU A 213 -14.32 12.93 16.60
C LEU A 213 -13.43 11.75 16.21
N GLY A 214 -12.19 11.72 16.67
CA GLY A 214 -11.14 10.84 16.14
C GLY A 214 -10.54 11.36 14.83
N PRO A 215 -9.45 10.74 14.34
CA PRO A 215 -8.76 11.15 13.13
C PRO A 215 -9.52 10.80 11.86
N LEU A 216 -10.16 9.62 11.80
CA LEU A 216 -10.78 9.10 10.58
C LEU A 216 -11.83 10.05 9.96
N PRO A 217 -12.74 10.70 10.74
CA PRO A 217 -13.71 11.63 10.16
C PRO A 217 -13.10 12.85 9.47
N LEU A 218 -11.85 13.22 9.77
CA LEU A 218 -11.21 14.39 9.16
C LEU A 218 -11.08 14.27 7.64
N ILE A 219 -10.81 13.07 7.11
CA ILE A 219 -10.75 12.88 5.65
C ILE A 219 -12.14 13.10 5.01
N GLY A 220 -13.20 12.67 5.70
CA GLY A 220 -14.58 12.92 5.30
C GLY A 220 -14.91 14.42 5.29
N LEU A 221 -14.48 15.15 6.32
CA LEU A 221 -14.61 16.61 6.37
C LEU A 221 -13.84 17.29 5.23
N LEU A 222 -12.61 16.87 4.94
CA LEU A 222 -11.84 17.39 3.81
C LEU A 222 -12.55 17.16 2.47
N LEU A 223 -13.16 16.00 2.27
CA LEU A 223 -13.98 15.73 1.08
C LEU A 223 -15.23 16.63 1.04
N LEU A 224 -15.90 16.82 2.19
CA LEU A 224 -17.06 17.71 2.32
C LEU A 224 -16.73 19.17 2.06
N SER A 225 -15.49 19.62 2.33
CA SER A 225 -15.04 20.98 1.99
C SER A 225 -15.12 21.27 0.48
N MET A 226 -15.06 20.22 -0.35
CA MET A 226 -15.17 20.32 -1.81
C MET A 226 -16.63 20.31 -2.29
N ALA A 227 -17.62 20.08 -1.41
CA ALA A 227 -19.05 20.05 -1.75
C ALA A 227 -19.57 21.29 -2.51
N PRO A 228 -19.15 22.54 -2.20
CA PRO A 228 -19.58 23.73 -2.95
C PRO A 228 -19.29 23.63 -4.46
N THR A 229 -18.26 22.85 -4.83
CA THR A 229 -17.90 22.60 -6.23
C THR A 229 -18.44 21.25 -6.72
N LEU A 230 -18.28 20.19 -5.93
CA LEU A 230 -18.66 18.83 -6.30
C LEU A 230 -20.17 18.67 -6.50
N PHE A 231 -21.00 19.32 -5.68
CA PHE A 231 -22.46 19.17 -5.78
C PHE A 231 -23.00 19.75 -7.10
N PRO A 232 -22.69 21.00 -7.51
CA PRO A 232 -23.05 21.50 -8.84
C PRO A 232 -22.49 20.66 -9.98
N ALA A 233 -21.25 20.17 -9.87
CA ALA A 233 -20.62 19.32 -10.88
C ALA A 233 -21.37 17.99 -11.05
N ALA A 234 -21.68 17.32 -9.94
CA ALA A 234 -22.45 16.09 -9.91
C ALA A 234 -23.87 16.29 -10.43
N TRP A 235 -24.51 17.43 -10.11
CA TRP A 235 -25.85 17.74 -10.59
C TRP A 235 -25.90 17.93 -12.12
N ARG A 236 -24.94 18.66 -12.69
CA ARG A 236 -24.80 18.81 -14.15
C ARG A 236 -24.60 17.46 -14.84
N ALA A 237 -23.87 16.55 -14.20
CA ALA A 237 -23.56 15.22 -14.70
C ALA A 237 -24.42 14.11 -14.08
N LYS A 238 -25.61 14.40 -13.52
CA LYS A 238 -26.35 13.48 -12.62
C LYS A 238 -26.61 12.08 -13.18
N ARG A 239 -26.82 11.97 -14.50
CA ARG A 239 -27.05 10.69 -15.19
C ARG A 239 -25.82 9.75 -15.20
N ILE A 240 -24.64 10.28 -14.90
CA ILE A 240 -23.38 9.54 -14.84
C ILE A 240 -22.85 9.56 -13.40
N ALA A 241 -22.84 10.73 -12.75
CA ALA A 241 -22.31 10.91 -11.41
C ALA A 241 -23.07 10.09 -10.35
N ILE A 242 -24.41 10.09 -10.36
CA ILE A 242 -25.20 9.34 -9.37
C ILE A 242 -24.96 7.83 -9.52
N PRO A 243 -25.10 7.21 -10.71
CA PRO A 243 -24.76 5.80 -10.87
C PRO A 243 -23.32 5.47 -10.50
N ALA A 244 -22.35 6.32 -10.86
CA ALA A 244 -20.95 6.10 -10.49
C ALA A 244 -20.74 6.11 -8.96
N LEU A 245 -21.34 7.05 -8.24
CA LEU A 245 -21.28 7.11 -6.77
C LEU A 245 -21.95 5.89 -6.13
N LEU A 246 -23.09 5.44 -6.66
CA LEU A 246 -23.78 4.23 -6.19
C LEU A 246 -22.92 2.97 -6.41
N ILE A 247 -22.34 2.83 -7.60
CA ILE A 247 -21.45 1.71 -7.93
C ILE A 247 -20.23 1.68 -6.99
N ALA A 248 -19.57 2.83 -6.80
CA ALA A 248 -18.44 2.93 -5.88
C ALA A 248 -18.84 2.60 -4.44
N GLY A 249 -19.98 3.11 -3.97
CA GLY A 249 -20.51 2.84 -2.63
C GLY A 249 -20.85 1.37 -2.40
N ILE A 250 -21.51 0.72 -3.38
CA ILE A 250 -21.83 -0.71 -3.32
C ILE A 250 -20.54 -1.53 -3.27
N ALA A 251 -19.57 -1.24 -4.15
CA ALA A 251 -18.31 -1.97 -4.20
C ALA A 251 -17.47 -1.77 -2.91
N ALA A 252 -17.51 -0.59 -2.29
CA ALA A 252 -16.82 -0.32 -1.02
C ALA A 252 -17.52 -0.89 0.22
N SER A 253 -18.83 -1.15 0.12
CA SER A 253 -19.68 -1.46 1.28
C SER A 253 -19.21 -2.63 2.15
N PRO A 254 -18.65 -3.76 1.63
CA PRO A 254 -18.28 -4.88 2.50
C PRO A 254 -17.22 -4.49 3.52
N GLN A 255 -16.16 -3.81 3.09
CA GLN A 255 -15.13 -3.33 4.00
C GLN A 255 -15.66 -2.23 4.93
N VAL A 256 -16.39 -1.25 4.39
CA VAL A 256 -16.86 -0.10 5.17
C VAL A 256 -17.77 -0.54 6.30
N ILE A 257 -18.72 -1.44 6.01
CA ILE A 257 -19.64 -2.00 7.00
C ILE A 257 -18.87 -2.81 8.04
N ARG A 258 -17.94 -3.69 7.62
CA ARG A 258 -17.14 -4.51 8.54
C ARG A 258 -16.28 -3.66 9.49
N THR A 259 -15.71 -2.57 8.98
CA THR A 259 -14.90 -1.65 9.79
C THR A 259 -15.79 -0.85 10.75
N ALA A 260 -16.94 -0.35 10.28
CA ALA A 260 -17.90 0.37 11.11
C ALA A 260 -18.43 -0.50 12.27
N ILE A 261 -18.75 -1.77 12.02
CA ILE A 261 -19.15 -2.73 13.06
C ILE A 261 -18.02 -2.93 14.07
N GLY A 262 -16.77 -3.07 13.61
CA GLY A 262 -15.60 -3.19 14.49
C GLY A 262 -15.40 -1.96 15.38
N LEU A 263 -15.56 -0.76 14.83
CA LEU A 263 -15.46 0.50 15.59
C LEU A 263 -16.59 0.65 16.62
N VAL A 264 -17.83 0.31 16.25
CA VAL A 264 -18.97 0.33 17.18
C VAL A 264 -18.80 -0.66 18.33
N ASN A 265 -18.12 -1.78 18.07
CA ASN A 265 -17.82 -2.80 19.07
C ASN A 265 -16.51 -2.55 19.84
N GLU A 266 -15.88 -1.38 19.66
CA GLU A 266 -14.62 -1.01 20.32
C GLU A 266 -13.51 -2.06 20.13
N ASP A 267 -13.39 -2.60 18.91
CA ASP A 267 -12.38 -3.61 18.60
C ASP A 267 -10.97 -3.14 19.03
N PRO A 268 -10.27 -3.88 19.92
CA PRO A 268 -8.99 -3.44 20.48
C PRO A 268 -7.91 -3.18 19.44
N PHE A 269 -7.92 -3.94 18.33
CA PHE A 269 -6.95 -3.75 17.25
C PHE A 269 -7.21 -2.45 16.49
N LEU A 270 -8.46 -2.13 16.18
CA LEU A 270 -8.81 -0.86 15.52
C LEU A 270 -8.45 0.35 16.40
N LEU A 271 -8.75 0.29 17.71
CA LEU A 271 -8.37 1.34 18.66
C LEU A 271 -6.84 1.50 18.75
N TYR A 272 -6.10 0.40 18.78
CA TYR A 272 -4.64 0.43 18.74
C TYR A 272 -4.09 1.05 17.46
N ARG A 273 -4.64 0.70 16.29
CA ARG A 273 -4.19 1.27 15.01
C ARG A 273 -4.39 2.78 14.94
N GLU A 274 -5.46 3.28 15.56
CA GLU A 274 -5.72 4.70 15.70
C GLU A 274 -4.67 5.39 16.59
N ALA A 275 -4.29 4.76 17.71
CA ALA A 275 -3.36 5.32 18.69
C ALA A 275 -1.86 5.14 18.34
N SER A 276 -1.48 4.07 17.64
CA SER A 276 -0.09 3.63 17.42
C SER A 276 0.68 4.43 16.36
N SER A 277 0.08 5.46 15.78
CA SER A 277 0.66 6.22 14.65
C SER A 277 1.50 7.44 15.08
N ALA A 278 2.02 7.46 16.31
CA ALA A 278 2.79 8.60 16.83
C ALA A 278 4.21 8.68 16.20
N ASN A 279 4.68 9.91 15.93
CA ASN A 279 6.04 10.24 15.45
C ASN A 279 6.46 9.55 14.14
N LEU A 280 5.53 9.44 13.17
CA LEU A 280 5.80 8.93 11.82
C LEU A 280 5.69 10.04 10.75
N GLY A 281 5.80 11.30 11.20
CA GLY A 281 5.78 12.49 10.36
C GLY A 281 6.99 12.54 9.44
N ILE A 282 6.86 13.27 8.33
CA ILE A 282 7.89 13.32 7.30
C ILE A 282 8.38 14.74 7.01
N LEU A 283 8.02 15.74 7.80
CA LEU A 283 8.40 17.12 7.50
C LEU A 283 9.80 17.46 8.00
N GLU A 284 10.76 16.68 7.51
CA GLU A 284 12.18 16.79 7.81
C GLU A 284 12.97 17.17 6.53
N PRO A 285 14.17 17.77 6.67
CA PRO A 285 15.03 18.08 5.53
C PRO A 285 15.31 16.87 4.63
N ALA A 286 15.42 15.68 5.22
CA ALA A 286 15.65 14.43 4.50
C ALA A 286 14.50 14.10 3.53
N THR A 287 13.26 14.34 3.94
CA THR A 287 12.08 14.14 3.07
C THR A 287 12.00 15.16 1.95
N LEU A 288 12.43 16.40 2.20
CA LEU A 288 12.51 17.40 1.13
C LEU A 288 13.50 16.96 0.06
N ALA A 289 14.68 16.48 0.48
CA ALA A 289 15.67 15.91 -0.42
C ALA A 289 15.08 14.71 -1.18
N ALA A 290 14.41 13.79 -0.47
CA ALA A 290 13.71 12.65 -1.07
C ALA A 290 12.65 13.08 -2.09
N SER A 291 11.92 14.16 -1.83
CA SER A 291 10.84 14.66 -2.69
C SER A 291 11.33 15.41 -3.93
N THR A 292 12.63 15.69 -4.06
CA THR A 292 13.20 16.57 -5.10
C THR A 292 12.82 16.13 -6.51
N VAL A 293 12.91 14.83 -6.82
CA VAL A 293 12.56 14.29 -8.15
C VAL A 293 11.11 14.61 -8.50
N TRP A 294 10.18 14.39 -7.57
CA TRP A 294 8.76 14.65 -7.76
C TRP A 294 8.44 16.14 -7.83
N ILE A 295 9.05 16.98 -6.99
CA ILE A 295 8.89 18.44 -7.03
C ILE A 295 9.28 18.98 -8.41
N LEU A 296 10.45 18.57 -8.93
CA LEU A 296 10.92 18.98 -10.25
C LEU A 296 10.03 18.44 -11.38
N LEU A 297 9.49 17.23 -11.24
CA LEU A 297 8.53 16.67 -12.17
C LEU A 297 7.22 17.47 -12.20
N PHE A 298 6.66 17.83 -11.03
CA PHE A 298 5.49 18.70 -10.92
C PHE A 298 5.73 20.06 -11.57
N ILE A 299 6.88 20.69 -11.32
CA ILE A 299 7.25 21.97 -11.94
C ILE A 299 7.35 21.83 -13.46
N THR A 300 8.04 20.80 -13.95
CA THR A 300 8.23 20.55 -15.39
C THR A 300 6.90 20.38 -16.11
N VAL A 301 6.01 19.54 -15.57
CA VAL A 301 4.69 19.30 -16.15
C VAL A 301 3.80 20.54 -16.01
N GLY A 302 3.87 21.25 -14.89
CA GLY A 302 3.13 22.50 -14.67
C GLY A 302 3.49 23.58 -15.69
N ILE A 303 4.80 23.78 -15.94
CA ILE A 303 5.29 24.69 -16.99
C ILE A 303 4.82 24.21 -18.37
N GLY A 304 4.92 22.91 -18.66
CA GLY A 304 4.49 22.33 -19.94
C GLY A 304 3.00 22.51 -20.23
N LEU A 305 2.16 22.49 -19.20
CA LEU A 305 0.72 22.74 -19.31
C LEU A 305 0.35 24.22 -19.16
N TRP A 306 1.30 25.12 -18.90
CA TRP A 306 1.01 26.53 -18.67
C TRP A 306 0.31 27.12 -19.89
N ARG A 307 -0.87 27.69 -19.67
CA ARG A 307 -1.74 28.27 -20.72
C ARG A 307 -2.20 27.28 -21.81
N SER A 308 -2.11 25.97 -21.56
CA SER A 308 -2.53 24.92 -22.52
C SER A 308 -4.05 24.81 -22.72
N HIS A 309 -4.83 25.47 -21.85
CA HIS A 309 -6.29 25.36 -21.72
C HIS A 309 -6.80 23.90 -21.58
N GLN A 310 -5.93 22.95 -21.20
CA GLN A 310 -6.29 21.56 -20.96
C GLN A 310 -6.75 21.38 -19.51
N ALA A 311 -8.05 21.60 -19.26
CA ALA A 311 -8.65 21.51 -17.93
C ALA A 311 -8.38 20.17 -17.24
N SER A 312 -8.59 19.05 -17.94
CA SER A 312 -8.39 17.70 -17.37
C SER A 312 -6.92 17.44 -17.01
N LEU A 313 -5.96 17.77 -17.88
CA LEU A 313 -4.54 17.55 -17.58
C LEU A 313 -4.05 18.45 -16.45
N SER A 314 -4.45 19.72 -16.43
CA SER A 314 -4.08 20.67 -15.37
C SER A 314 -4.68 20.23 -14.03
N ALA A 315 -5.93 19.76 -14.03
CA ALA A 315 -6.59 19.23 -12.84
C ALA A 315 -5.89 17.99 -12.28
N LEU A 316 -5.34 17.11 -13.13
CA LEU A 316 -4.57 15.94 -12.68
C LEU A 316 -3.30 16.38 -11.93
N VAL A 317 -2.56 17.35 -12.49
CA VAL A 317 -1.35 17.90 -11.85
C VAL A 317 -1.68 18.55 -10.50
N ILE A 318 -2.76 19.35 -10.45
CA ILE A 318 -3.23 19.97 -9.20
C ILE A 318 -3.64 18.91 -8.18
N ALA A 319 -4.38 17.89 -8.61
CA ALA A 319 -4.87 16.83 -7.72
C ALA A 319 -3.75 15.99 -7.11
N LEU A 320 -2.78 15.59 -7.93
CA LEU A 320 -1.61 14.85 -7.46
C LEU A 320 -0.72 15.75 -6.59
N GLY A 321 -0.51 17.01 -6.96
CA GLY A 321 0.31 17.94 -6.18
C GLY A 321 -0.30 18.25 -4.82
N LEU A 322 -1.59 18.56 -4.75
CA LEU A 322 -2.29 18.76 -3.48
C LEU A 322 -2.38 17.46 -2.67
N GLY A 323 -2.59 16.31 -3.32
CA GLY A 323 -2.51 15.00 -2.67
C GLY A 323 -1.14 14.79 -2.00
N PHE A 324 -0.06 14.96 -2.77
CA PHE A 324 1.34 14.78 -2.35
C PHE A 324 1.77 15.77 -1.26
N MET A 325 1.10 16.92 -1.12
CA MET A 325 1.36 17.87 -0.04
C MET A 325 0.52 17.61 1.21
N ILE A 326 -0.78 17.32 1.05
CA ILE A 326 -1.73 17.27 2.18
C ILE A 326 -1.70 15.91 2.87
N MET A 327 -1.72 14.80 2.10
CA MET A 327 -1.83 13.45 2.68
C MET A 327 -0.54 13.00 3.37
N PRO A 328 0.67 13.33 2.88
CA PRO A 328 1.89 13.02 3.61
C PRO A 328 2.15 13.92 4.81
N ALA A 329 1.49 15.08 4.93
CA ALA A 329 1.57 15.99 6.08
C ALA A 329 0.41 15.77 7.09
N ASN A 330 -0.11 14.54 7.17
CA ASN A 330 -1.38 14.27 7.86
C ASN A 330 -1.31 14.22 9.39
N ASP A 331 -0.11 14.10 9.92
CA ASP A 331 0.24 14.35 11.31
C ASP A 331 0.02 15.82 11.70
N LEU A 332 0.22 16.77 10.77
CA LEU A 332 0.02 18.19 11.06
C LEU A 332 -1.44 18.59 11.25
N TRP A 333 -2.37 17.96 10.53
CA TRP A 333 -3.79 18.28 10.60
C TRP A 333 -4.63 17.26 11.38
N GLY A 334 -3.98 16.31 12.06
CA GLY A 334 -4.62 15.46 13.07
C GLY A 334 -5.18 14.12 12.57
N PHE A 335 -4.99 13.76 11.30
CA PHE A 335 -5.36 12.42 10.81
C PHE A 335 -4.36 11.36 11.27
N ASN A 336 -3.07 11.70 11.29
CA ASN A 336 -2.01 10.90 11.88
C ASN A 336 -2.10 9.40 11.52
N GLN A 337 -2.22 9.08 10.24
CA GLN A 337 -2.27 7.72 9.70
C GLN A 337 -1.05 7.47 8.82
N GLU A 338 0.00 6.86 9.39
CA GLU A 338 1.27 6.50 8.74
C GLU A 338 1.71 7.47 7.59
N PRO A 339 2.03 8.74 7.90
CA PRO A 339 2.32 9.77 6.89
C PRO A 339 3.37 9.38 5.84
N TYR A 340 4.43 8.66 6.27
CA TYR A 340 5.46 8.15 5.37
C TYR A 340 4.94 7.16 4.32
N ARG A 341 3.94 6.32 4.65
CA ARG A 341 3.34 5.41 3.65
C ARG A 341 2.55 6.18 2.62
N LEU A 342 1.77 7.18 3.05
CA LEU A 342 1.03 8.04 2.13
C LEU A 342 1.98 8.82 1.20
N TRP A 343 3.16 9.22 1.69
CA TRP A 343 4.22 9.76 0.83
C TRP A 343 4.65 8.77 -0.26
N ILE A 344 5.01 7.54 0.11
CA ILE A 344 5.46 6.50 -0.82
C ILE A 344 4.38 6.22 -1.87
N GLN A 345 3.12 6.08 -1.44
CA GLN A 345 2.01 5.83 -2.36
C GLN A 345 1.83 6.96 -3.35
N LEU A 346 1.82 8.21 -2.89
CA LEU A 346 1.63 9.37 -3.75
C LEU A 346 2.84 9.66 -4.63
N ALA A 347 4.05 9.27 -4.20
CA ALA A 347 5.25 9.26 -5.01
C ALA A 347 5.07 8.32 -6.21
N ILE A 348 4.62 7.08 -5.98
CA ILE A 348 4.38 6.09 -7.05
C ILE A 348 3.25 6.55 -7.98
N LEU A 349 2.13 7.01 -7.42
CA LEU A 349 1.01 7.54 -8.20
C LEU A 349 1.45 8.71 -9.07
N SER A 350 2.22 9.65 -8.52
CA SER A 350 2.72 10.81 -9.26
C SER A 350 3.73 10.43 -10.33
N SER A 351 4.68 9.53 -10.03
CA SER A 351 5.63 9.00 -10.99
C SER A 351 4.93 8.47 -12.23
N LEU A 352 3.89 7.65 -12.06
CA LEU A 352 3.18 7.04 -13.18
C LEU A 352 2.23 8.02 -13.88
N LEU A 353 1.34 8.68 -13.13
CA LEU A 353 0.24 9.46 -13.71
C LEU A 353 0.71 10.78 -14.35
N LEU A 354 1.79 11.39 -13.87
CA LEU A 354 2.33 12.62 -14.48
C LEU A 354 2.99 12.37 -15.85
N MET A 355 3.25 11.11 -16.22
CA MET A 355 3.74 10.79 -17.57
C MET A 355 2.71 11.10 -18.66
N ILE A 356 1.41 11.09 -18.33
CA ILE A 356 0.33 11.45 -19.26
C ILE A 356 0.44 12.93 -19.70
N PRO A 357 0.40 13.93 -18.78
CA PRO A 357 0.57 15.32 -19.14
C PRO A 357 2.00 15.67 -19.59
N LEU A 358 3.02 14.94 -19.14
CA LEU A 358 4.39 15.11 -19.65
C LEU A 358 4.47 14.75 -21.14
N ALA A 359 3.92 13.61 -21.55
CA ALA A 359 3.86 13.19 -22.95
C ALA A 359 3.14 14.24 -23.82
N HIS A 360 2.03 14.78 -23.31
CA HIS A 360 1.28 15.86 -23.98
C HIS A 360 2.12 17.13 -24.15
N SER A 361 2.81 17.56 -23.08
CA SER A 361 3.64 18.77 -23.10
C SER A 361 4.80 18.63 -24.08
N PHE A 362 5.47 17.48 -24.06
CA PHE A 362 6.58 17.18 -24.98
C PHE A 362 6.11 17.10 -26.44
N SER A 363 4.94 16.53 -26.72
CA SER A 363 4.41 16.47 -28.09
C SER A 363 4.08 17.85 -28.68
N ARG A 364 3.89 18.87 -27.83
CA ARG A 364 3.63 20.26 -28.20
C ARG A 364 4.83 21.18 -28.06
N PHE A 365 5.99 20.66 -27.65
CA PHE A 365 7.19 21.44 -27.37
C PHE A 365 7.56 22.42 -28.49
N MET A 366 7.44 22.00 -29.77
CA MET A 366 7.76 22.86 -30.91
C MET A 366 6.84 24.09 -31.04
N GLY A 367 5.62 24.04 -30.52
CA GLY A 367 4.66 25.13 -30.53
C GLY A 367 4.82 26.15 -29.39
N PHE A 368 5.72 25.91 -28.43
CA PHE A 368 5.97 26.85 -27.35
C PHE A 368 6.73 28.10 -27.82
N THR A 369 6.50 29.24 -27.15
CA THR A 369 7.31 30.45 -27.35
C THR A 369 8.75 30.22 -26.87
N ARG A 370 9.70 31.06 -27.30
CA ARG A 370 11.13 30.89 -26.95
C ARG A 370 11.36 30.84 -25.44
N GLU A 371 10.70 31.72 -24.70
CA GLU A 371 10.79 31.77 -23.23
C GLU A 371 10.20 30.51 -22.58
N HIS A 372 9.01 30.08 -23.03
CA HIS A 372 8.37 28.88 -22.48
C HIS A 372 9.19 27.62 -22.79
N LYS A 373 9.79 27.52 -23.98
CA LYS A 373 10.74 26.46 -24.33
C LYS A 373 11.95 26.45 -23.39
N ALA A 374 12.56 27.60 -23.16
CA ALA A 374 13.73 27.71 -22.28
C ALA A 374 13.40 27.27 -20.85
N MET A 375 12.30 27.77 -20.28
CA MET A 375 11.87 27.36 -18.93
C MET A 375 11.55 25.87 -18.85
N PHE A 376 10.84 25.33 -19.84
CA PHE A 376 10.51 23.91 -19.89
C PHE A 376 11.77 23.05 -19.99
N LEU A 377 12.73 23.42 -20.84
CA LEU A 377 14.01 22.72 -20.96
C LEU A 377 14.82 22.79 -19.68
N ILE A 378 14.92 23.95 -19.03
CA ILE A 378 15.64 24.08 -17.75
C ILE A 378 15.03 23.17 -16.69
N ALA A 379 13.70 23.23 -16.53
CA ALA A 379 13.00 22.38 -15.57
C ALA A 379 13.18 20.89 -15.89
N LEU A 380 13.06 20.51 -17.17
CA LEU A 380 13.24 19.14 -17.62
C LEU A 380 14.67 18.65 -17.38
N THR A 381 15.69 19.46 -17.68
CA THR A 381 17.10 19.12 -17.44
C THR A 381 17.36 18.92 -15.94
N LEU A 382 16.82 19.78 -15.08
CA LEU A 382 16.93 19.61 -13.63
C LEU A 382 16.23 18.32 -13.17
N ALA A 383 15.01 18.06 -13.65
CA ALA A 383 14.26 16.85 -13.31
C ALA A 383 15.00 15.57 -13.76
N LEU A 384 15.53 15.56 -14.98
CA LEU A 384 16.32 14.43 -15.50
C LEU A 384 17.64 14.24 -14.75
N SER A 385 18.28 15.33 -14.33
CA SER A 385 19.52 15.26 -13.53
C SER A 385 19.25 14.65 -12.16
N ALA A 386 18.19 15.10 -11.47
CA ALA A 386 17.76 14.53 -10.21
C ALA A 386 17.35 13.06 -10.36
N TRP A 387 16.57 12.72 -11.39
CA TRP A 387 16.19 11.34 -11.68
C TRP A 387 17.42 10.45 -11.94
N GLY A 388 18.39 10.94 -12.72
CA GLY A 388 19.63 10.23 -13.03
C GLY A 388 20.49 9.97 -11.79
N LEU A 389 20.59 10.93 -10.87
CA LEU A 389 21.24 10.73 -9.57
C LEU A 389 20.50 9.69 -8.71
N GLY A 390 19.17 9.70 -8.75
CA GLY A 390 18.32 8.74 -8.04
C GLY A 390 18.47 7.29 -8.51
N LEU A 391 19.00 7.03 -9.71
CA LEU A 391 19.24 5.67 -10.19
C LEU A 391 20.25 4.89 -9.33
N LYS A 392 21.10 5.57 -8.57
CA LYS A 392 22.01 4.92 -7.60
C LYS A 392 21.24 4.20 -6.50
N ASP A 393 20.08 4.73 -6.09
CA ASP A 393 19.25 4.08 -5.09
C ASP A 393 18.69 2.75 -5.62
N PHE A 394 18.33 2.70 -6.91
CA PHE A 394 17.89 1.46 -7.56
C PHE A 394 19.00 0.41 -7.57
N GLN A 395 20.23 0.82 -7.90
CA GLN A 395 21.39 -0.08 -7.86
C GLN A 395 21.65 -0.60 -6.45
N GLY A 396 21.59 0.27 -5.43
CA GLY A 396 21.75 -0.13 -4.03
C GLY A 396 20.68 -1.11 -3.57
N PHE A 397 19.42 -0.88 -3.95
CA PHE A 397 18.31 -1.80 -3.68
C PHE A 397 18.49 -3.14 -4.38
N TRP A 398 18.88 -3.13 -5.66
CA TRP A 398 19.09 -4.36 -6.43
C TRP A 398 20.13 -5.27 -5.76
N ASN A 399 21.28 -4.69 -5.40
CA ASN A 399 22.34 -5.43 -4.70
C ASN A 399 21.84 -5.96 -3.35
N PHE A 400 21.08 -5.17 -2.59
CA PHE A 400 20.48 -5.60 -1.34
C PHE A 400 19.53 -6.79 -1.55
N ALA A 401 18.60 -6.68 -2.50
CA ALA A 401 17.63 -7.74 -2.78
C ALA A 401 18.30 -9.04 -3.26
N GLU A 402 19.34 -8.94 -4.09
CA GLU A 402 20.12 -10.09 -4.54
C GLU A 402 20.85 -10.77 -3.37
N GLN A 403 21.42 -10.00 -2.44
CA GLN A 403 22.11 -10.52 -1.25
C GLN A 403 21.15 -11.18 -0.25
N GLN A 404 19.95 -10.63 -0.06
CA GLN A 404 18.93 -11.22 0.82
C GLN A 404 18.39 -12.54 0.25
N GLY A 405 18.37 -12.69 -1.07
CA GLY A 405 17.92 -13.91 -1.74
C GLY A 405 16.43 -14.19 -1.55
N VAL A 406 16.04 -15.44 -1.82
CA VAL A 406 14.67 -15.94 -1.66
C VAL A 406 14.59 -16.77 -0.40
N THR A 407 13.55 -16.58 0.42
CA THR A 407 13.28 -17.44 1.57
C THR A 407 13.08 -18.87 1.10
N ASP A 408 14.00 -19.77 1.46
CA ASP A 408 13.89 -21.19 1.13
C ASP A 408 12.85 -21.86 2.02
N VAL A 409 11.83 -22.43 1.39
CA VAL A 409 10.73 -23.17 2.04
C VAL A 409 10.68 -24.63 1.57
N THR A 410 11.75 -25.06 0.90
CA THR A 410 11.87 -26.36 0.23
C THR A 410 13.15 -27.11 0.57
N ASP A 411 14.00 -26.54 1.41
CA ASP A 411 15.21 -27.20 1.91
C ASP A 411 14.90 -28.44 2.77
N THR A 412 15.95 -29.19 3.10
CA THR A 412 15.87 -30.40 3.92
C THR A 412 15.24 -30.13 5.29
N ARG A 413 15.52 -28.96 5.88
CA ARG A 413 14.93 -28.52 7.15
C ARG A 413 13.43 -28.29 7.02
N ALA A 414 12.97 -27.59 5.98
CA ALA A 414 11.57 -27.30 5.72
C ALA A 414 10.77 -28.58 5.44
N ILE A 415 11.33 -29.52 4.66
CA ILE A 415 10.71 -30.83 4.42
C ILE A 415 10.56 -31.60 5.74
N ALA A 416 11.59 -31.60 6.58
CA ALA A 416 11.56 -32.26 7.88
C ALA A 416 10.52 -31.64 8.82
N ILE A 417 10.44 -30.31 8.91
CA ILE A 417 9.40 -29.60 9.68
C ILE A 417 8.01 -30.00 9.20
N LYS A 418 7.76 -29.91 7.89
CA LYS A 418 6.45 -30.23 7.30
C LYS A 418 6.04 -31.68 7.58
N SER A 419 6.99 -32.61 7.55
CA SER A 419 6.75 -34.01 7.91
C SER A 419 6.41 -34.15 9.39
N LEU A 420 7.20 -33.51 10.26
CA LEU A 420 7.08 -33.59 11.71
C LEU A 420 5.77 -32.97 12.24
N THR A 421 5.29 -31.88 11.64
CA THR A 421 4.08 -31.18 12.08
C THR A 421 2.80 -31.64 11.38
N LYS A 422 2.87 -32.55 10.40
CA LYS A 422 1.74 -32.94 9.53
C LYS A 422 0.50 -33.42 10.29
N THR A 423 0.69 -34.12 11.41
CA THR A 423 -0.38 -34.71 12.21
C THR A 423 -0.75 -33.86 13.43
N THR A 424 -0.06 -32.74 13.64
CA THR A 424 -0.34 -31.85 14.77
C THR A 424 -1.62 -31.06 14.53
N SER A 425 -2.43 -30.92 15.57
CA SER A 425 -3.57 -30.01 15.63
C SER A 425 -3.30 -28.92 16.67
N GLY A 426 -3.87 -27.73 16.49
CA GLY A 426 -3.67 -26.60 17.41
C GLY A 426 -2.42 -25.76 17.13
N LEU A 427 -2.01 -24.97 18.12
CA LEU A 427 -0.88 -24.03 18.02
C LEU A 427 0.46 -24.76 18.16
N VAL A 428 1.36 -24.50 17.21
CA VAL A 428 2.71 -25.05 17.15
C VAL A 428 3.72 -23.91 17.26
N LEU A 429 4.53 -23.93 18.32
CA LEU A 429 5.67 -23.02 18.46
C LEU A 429 6.86 -23.60 17.68
N GLY A 430 7.44 -22.81 16.78
CA GLY A 430 8.68 -23.17 16.07
C GLY A 430 9.93 -22.92 16.91
N SER A 431 11.09 -23.40 16.43
CA SER A 431 12.41 -23.17 17.03
C SER A 431 12.72 -21.67 17.19
N GLN A 432 13.49 -21.29 18.21
CA GLN A 432 13.90 -19.90 18.43
C GLN A 432 14.71 -19.33 17.25
N CYS A 433 15.48 -20.18 16.56
CA CYS A 433 16.26 -19.78 15.39
C CYS A 433 15.46 -19.84 14.08
N MET A 434 14.12 -19.79 14.16
CA MET A 434 13.26 -19.74 13.00
C MET A 434 12.28 -18.59 13.10
N ASP A 435 12.19 -17.80 12.04
CA ASP A 435 11.17 -16.77 11.92
C ASP A 435 9.75 -17.41 12.00
N PRO A 436 8.86 -16.95 12.89
CA PRO A 436 7.53 -17.53 13.05
C PRO A 436 6.66 -17.49 11.79
N LEU A 437 6.85 -16.50 10.90
CA LEU A 437 6.12 -16.39 9.64
C LEU A 437 6.61 -17.44 8.64
N VAL A 438 7.93 -17.67 8.59
CA VAL A 438 8.53 -18.74 7.78
C VAL A 438 8.11 -20.11 8.30
N PHE A 439 8.15 -20.33 9.62
CA PHE A 439 7.67 -21.58 10.23
C PHE A 439 6.20 -21.83 9.90
N LYS A 440 5.32 -20.81 10.03
CA LYS A 440 3.91 -20.89 9.64
C LYS A 440 3.73 -21.31 8.18
N LEU A 441 4.53 -20.75 7.27
CA LEU A 441 4.47 -21.04 5.84
C LEU A 441 4.84 -22.50 5.54
N ILE A 442 5.85 -23.03 6.23
CA ILE A 442 6.33 -24.42 6.07
C ILE A 442 5.39 -25.42 6.74
N ALA A 443 5.10 -25.22 8.04
CA ALA A 443 4.32 -26.14 8.86
C ALA A 443 2.83 -26.15 8.51
N GLN A 444 2.32 -25.04 7.95
CA GLN A 444 0.90 -24.83 7.61
C GLN A 444 -0.07 -24.99 8.80
N THR A 445 0.41 -24.88 10.03
CA THR A 445 -0.36 -24.97 11.28
C THR A 445 -0.48 -23.61 11.97
N PRO A 446 -1.48 -23.35 12.82
CA PRO A 446 -1.50 -22.17 13.70
C PRO A 446 -0.20 -22.00 14.49
N VAL A 447 0.31 -20.76 14.61
CA VAL A 447 1.52 -20.45 15.38
C VAL A 447 1.20 -19.43 16.47
N PRO A 448 1.86 -19.49 17.65
CA PRO A 448 1.64 -18.56 18.75
C PRO A 448 2.39 -17.24 18.53
N TYR A 449 2.13 -16.60 17.40
CA TYR A 449 2.70 -15.32 17.00
C TYR A 449 1.60 -14.53 16.29
N PHE A 450 1.63 -13.20 16.39
CA PHE A 450 0.73 -12.33 15.65
C PHE A 450 1.45 -11.04 15.25
N ASN A 451 1.03 -10.42 14.17
CA ASN A 451 1.59 -9.13 13.75
C ASN A 451 0.76 -7.99 14.36
N LEU A 452 1.40 -7.16 15.19
CA LEU A 452 0.76 -6.03 15.87
C LEU A 452 0.01 -5.09 14.91
N GLY A 453 0.49 -4.94 13.68
CA GLY A 453 -0.09 -4.06 12.67
C GLY A 453 -1.17 -4.68 11.78
N LEU A 454 -1.52 -5.97 11.95
CA LEU A 454 -2.41 -6.69 11.02
C LEU A 454 -3.80 -7.04 11.59
N ALA A 455 -3.84 -7.81 12.68
CA ALA A 455 -5.03 -8.22 13.42
C ALA A 455 -4.59 -8.90 14.72
N TRP A 456 -5.47 -8.95 15.72
CA TRP A 456 -5.14 -9.49 17.05
C TRP A 456 -5.93 -10.78 17.37
N PRO A 457 -5.30 -11.74 18.07
CA PRO A 457 -5.98 -12.94 18.54
C PRO A 457 -6.93 -12.62 19.71
N VAL A 458 -7.88 -13.54 20.00
CA VAL A 458 -8.85 -13.37 21.13
C VAL A 458 -8.14 -13.19 22.47
N GLU A 459 -7.03 -13.89 22.67
CA GLU A 459 -6.27 -13.90 23.93
C GLU A 459 -4.92 -13.19 23.78
N LYS A 460 -4.91 -12.00 23.19
CA LYS A 460 -3.69 -11.20 22.95
C LYS A 460 -2.69 -11.19 24.12
N PRO A 461 -3.09 -10.96 25.39
CA PRO A 461 -2.12 -10.91 26.50
C PRO A 461 -1.30 -12.20 26.66
N ASN A 462 -1.89 -13.35 26.31
CA ASN A 462 -1.21 -14.64 26.38
C ASN A 462 -0.17 -14.81 25.27
N PHE A 463 -0.29 -14.06 24.17
CA PHE A 463 0.62 -14.10 23.04
C PHE A 463 1.71 -13.01 23.08
N ASP A 464 1.54 -11.95 23.86
CA ASP A 464 2.48 -10.82 23.93
C ASP A 464 3.90 -11.26 24.32
N THR A 465 4.01 -12.32 25.13
CA THR A 465 5.31 -12.90 25.52
C THR A 465 6.11 -13.47 24.36
N PHE A 466 5.48 -13.80 23.21
CA PHE A 466 6.13 -14.39 22.03
C PHE A 466 6.47 -13.35 20.94
N LEU A 467 6.17 -12.07 21.18
CA LEU A 467 6.47 -11.00 20.22
C LEU A 467 7.94 -10.56 20.26
N ASP A 468 8.61 -10.72 21.40
CA ASP A 468 10.01 -10.36 21.58
C ASP A 468 10.83 -11.60 21.99
N PRO A 469 11.64 -12.16 21.06
CA PRO A 469 12.49 -13.33 21.30
C PRO A 469 13.46 -13.16 22.48
N GLY A 470 13.81 -11.92 22.85
CA GLY A 470 14.74 -11.62 23.94
C GLY A 470 14.10 -11.59 25.34
N THR A 471 12.79 -11.39 25.42
CA THR A 471 12.03 -11.42 26.68
C THR A 471 11.19 -12.69 26.84
N THR A 472 11.12 -13.53 25.81
CA THR A 472 10.36 -14.77 25.82
C THR A 472 10.93 -15.73 26.87
N GLN A 473 10.08 -16.24 27.78
CA GLN A 473 10.38 -17.41 28.61
C GLN A 473 9.53 -18.63 28.19
N PRO A 474 9.61 -19.10 26.94
CA PRO A 474 8.76 -20.19 26.47
C PRO A 474 9.25 -21.55 27.00
N ASN A 475 10.45 -21.60 27.59
CA ASN A 475 10.94 -22.73 28.38
C ASN A 475 10.09 -22.97 29.64
N ASN A 476 9.22 -22.03 30.03
CA ASN A 476 8.24 -22.22 31.10
C ASN A 476 6.98 -22.92 30.53
N PRO A 477 6.71 -24.19 30.91
CA PRO A 477 5.54 -24.91 30.44
C PRO A 477 4.21 -24.19 30.73
N LEU A 478 4.14 -23.43 31.82
CA LEU A 478 2.95 -22.68 32.19
C LEU A 478 2.64 -21.57 31.18
N THR A 479 3.67 -20.91 30.65
CA THR A 479 3.51 -19.88 29.61
C THR A 479 2.94 -20.50 28.33
N LEU A 480 3.44 -21.67 27.93
CA LEU A 480 2.94 -22.41 26.77
C LEU A 480 1.48 -22.82 26.94
N GLN A 481 1.12 -23.35 28.12
CA GLN A 481 -0.24 -23.76 28.44
C GLN A 481 -1.21 -22.57 28.46
N ASN A 482 -0.82 -21.45 29.06
CA ASN A 482 -1.63 -20.23 29.11
C ASN A 482 -1.91 -19.67 27.69
N ALA A 483 -0.93 -19.78 26.80
CA ALA A 483 -1.07 -19.42 25.39
C ALA A 483 -1.71 -20.51 24.51
N LYS A 484 -2.15 -21.62 25.13
CA LYS A 484 -2.77 -22.76 24.45
C LYS A 484 -1.87 -23.37 23.36
N VAL A 485 -0.56 -23.25 23.51
CA VAL A 485 0.42 -23.94 22.68
C VAL A 485 0.34 -25.42 22.98
N GLN A 486 0.07 -26.24 21.97
CA GLN A 486 -0.08 -27.70 22.11
C GLN A 486 1.20 -28.44 21.72
N TRP A 487 2.01 -27.82 20.86
CA TRP A 487 3.21 -28.42 20.32
C TRP A 487 4.36 -27.42 20.26
N VAL A 488 5.58 -27.91 20.48
CA VAL A 488 6.81 -27.14 20.27
C VAL A 488 7.74 -27.93 19.37
N VAL A 489 8.37 -27.26 18.41
CA VAL A 489 9.45 -27.81 17.60
C VAL A 489 10.76 -27.16 18.06
N THR A 490 11.75 -27.98 18.40
CA THR A 490 13.12 -27.54 18.65
C THR A 490 14.06 -28.14 17.62
N ASP A 491 15.22 -27.54 17.45
CA ASP A 491 16.20 -27.81 16.41
C ASP A 491 17.60 -27.88 17.02
N SER A 492 18.26 -29.02 16.86
CA SER A 492 19.59 -29.22 17.42
C SER A 492 20.67 -28.32 16.80
N SER A 493 20.42 -27.73 15.63
CA SER A 493 21.34 -26.76 15.01
C SER A 493 21.24 -25.36 15.64
N CYS A 494 20.18 -25.10 16.41
CA CYS A 494 19.96 -23.83 17.09
C CYS A 494 20.59 -23.89 18.48
N ALA A 495 21.75 -23.26 18.64
CA ALA A 495 22.51 -23.29 19.90
C ALA A 495 21.75 -22.70 21.09
N THR A 496 20.85 -21.75 20.83
CA THR A 496 20.04 -21.07 21.84
C THR A 496 18.59 -21.56 21.85
N ASP A 497 18.28 -22.74 21.31
CA ASP A 497 16.88 -23.15 21.21
C ASP A 497 16.21 -23.40 22.56
N TRP A 498 14.89 -23.57 22.51
CA TRP A 498 14.08 -23.90 23.67
C TRP A 498 14.59 -25.16 24.36
N GLN A 499 14.67 -25.10 25.69
CA GLN A 499 15.05 -26.22 26.53
C GLN A 499 13.90 -26.57 27.45
N PHE A 500 13.39 -27.78 27.29
CA PHE A 500 12.32 -28.30 28.13
C PHE A 500 12.86 -29.32 29.12
N PRO A 501 12.54 -29.18 30.42
CA PRO A 501 12.77 -30.28 31.35
C PRO A 501 11.93 -31.48 30.91
N ASN A 502 12.49 -32.67 31.00
CA ASN A 502 11.73 -33.90 30.75
C ASN A 502 10.82 -34.18 31.95
N ASP A 503 9.79 -33.34 32.12
CA ASP A 503 8.75 -33.46 33.14
C ASP A 503 7.43 -33.89 32.49
N GLN A 504 6.39 -34.12 33.30
CA GLN A 504 5.09 -34.54 32.77
C GLN A 504 4.35 -33.43 32.03
N ARG A 505 4.86 -32.19 31.96
CA ARG A 505 4.18 -31.05 31.33
C ARG A 505 4.60 -30.87 29.87
N VAL A 506 5.83 -31.22 29.51
CA VAL A 506 6.31 -31.19 28.11
C VAL A 506 7.04 -32.50 27.77
N VAL A 507 6.50 -33.26 26.83
CA VAL A 507 6.99 -34.61 26.51
C VAL A 507 7.43 -34.71 25.06
N LYS A 508 8.64 -35.23 24.80
CA LYS A 508 9.09 -35.52 23.43
C LYS A 508 8.24 -36.63 22.83
N VAL A 509 7.65 -36.38 21.66
CA VAL A 509 6.77 -37.34 20.98
C VAL A 509 7.35 -37.88 19.67
N ALA A 510 8.20 -37.11 18.99
CA ALA A 510 8.77 -37.48 17.72
C ALA A 510 10.07 -36.71 17.48
N GLU A 511 10.91 -37.23 16.60
CA GLU A 511 12.09 -36.55 16.09
C GLU A 511 12.31 -36.91 14.63
N THR A 512 13.01 -36.04 13.90
CA THR A 512 13.38 -36.27 12.51
C THR A 512 14.72 -35.62 12.23
N GLU A 513 15.62 -36.38 11.61
CA GLU A 513 16.92 -35.87 11.18
C GLU A 513 16.82 -35.16 9.83
N TYR A 514 17.64 -34.15 9.64
CA TYR A 514 17.84 -33.48 8.37
C TYR A 514 19.31 -33.10 8.20
N LEU A 515 19.74 -32.94 6.94
CA LEU A 515 21.12 -32.60 6.63
C LEU A 515 21.27 -31.08 6.58
N THR A 516 22.21 -30.53 7.35
CA THR A 516 22.73 -29.18 7.15
C THR A 516 23.95 -29.22 6.24
N THR A 517 24.49 -28.04 5.89
CA THR A 517 25.74 -27.92 5.12
C THR A 517 26.98 -28.39 5.90
N ILE A 518 26.90 -28.51 7.23
CA ILE A 518 28.05 -28.77 8.12
C ILE A 518 27.94 -30.13 8.81
N SER A 519 26.75 -30.50 9.29
CA SER A 519 26.49 -31.77 9.98
C SER A 519 25.02 -32.20 9.89
N PRO A 520 24.69 -33.48 10.17
CA PRO A 520 23.31 -33.85 10.49
C PRO A 520 22.80 -33.03 11.68
N ALA A 521 21.52 -32.65 11.62
CA ALA A 521 20.81 -31.99 12.70
C ALA A 521 19.45 -32.68 12.89
N THR A 522 18.83 -32.45 14.05
CA THR A 522 17.60 -33.14 14.46
C THR A 522 16.56 -32.12 14.89
N LEU A 523 15.36 -32.26 14.33
CA LEU A 523 14.17 -31.58 14.83
C LEU A 523 13.47 -32.49 15.82
N MET A 524 13.06 -31.94 16.95
CA MET A 524 12.30 -32.65 17.99
C MET A 524 10.93 -32.00 18.15
N LEU A 525 9.89 -32.83 18.19
CA LEU A 525 8.53 -32.42 18.47
C LEU A 525 8.18 -32.75 19.91
N TRP A 526 7.72 -31.74 20.63
CA TRP A 526 7.31 -31.82 22.02
C TRP A 526 5.81 -31.57 22.11
N ARG A 527 5.12 -32.39 22.90
CA ARG A 527 3.72 -32.18 23.26
C ARG A 527 3.64 -31.44 24.60
N VAL A 528 2.89 -30.35 24.62
CA VAL A 528 2.54 -29.64 25.85
C VAL A 528 1.26 -30.26 26.41
N ASN A 529 1.34 -30.85 27.60
CA ASN A 529 0.16 -31.43 28.24
C ASN A 529 -0.74 -30.32 28.80
N PRO A 530 -2.07 -30.41 28.61
CA PRO A 530 -2.98 -29.48 29.26
C PRO A 530 -2.89 -29.63 30.78
N ASN A 531 -3.07 -28.51 31.50
CA ASN A 531 -3.18 -28.53 32.96
C ASN A 531 -4.43 -29.24 33.44
#